data_AF-A0A2N2GRM0-F1
#
_entry.id   AF-A0A2N2GRM0-F1
#
_cell.length_a   1.000
_cell.length_b   1.000
_cell.length_c   1.000
_cell.angle_alpha   90.00
_cell.angle_beta   90.00
_cell.angle_gamma   90.00
#
_symmetry.space_group_name_H-M   'P 1'
#
loop_
_entity.id
_entity.type
_entity.pdbx_description
1 polymer ?
#
loop_
_entity_poly.entity_id
_entity_poly.type
_entity_poly.pdbx_seq_one_letter_code
_entity_poly.pdbx_strand_id
1 'polypeptide(L)'
;MKETLCQCQTTQNENDRATAITVTIPVDLLEQLRKAAALEGTDYQSLLICYARQGLIDSGAQLKRGQFVERAREVLEKHGVQADVIEKVFSKFLY
;
A
#
# COMPACT_ATOMS: atom_id res chain seq x y z
N MET A 1 15.91 -18.54 -15.26
CA MET A 1 15.14 -18.39 -14.00
C MET A 1 13.73 -18.00 -14.39
N LYS A 2 12.68 -18.65 -13.88
CA LYS A 2 11.32 -18.15 -14.08
C LYS A 2 11.18 -16.87 -13.26
N GLU A 3 10.92 -15.74 -13.93
CA GLU A 3 10.53 -14.51 -13.24
C GLU A 3 9.17 -14.76 -12.59
N THR A 4 9.08 -14.59 -11.27
CA THR A 4 7.81 -14.67 -10.53
C THR A 4 7.06 -13.35 -10.66
N LEU A 5 5.79 -13.41 -11.03
CA LEU A 5 4.92 -12.25 -11.26
C LEU A 5 4.73 -11.37 -10.02
N CYS A 6 4.88 -11.94 -8.82
CA CYS A 6 4.88 -11.21 -7.57
C CYS A 6 5.92 -11.79 -6.60
N GLN A 7 6.66 -10.93 -5.90
CA GLN A 7 7.79 -11.30 -5.05
C GLN A 7 7.41 -11.41 -3.56
N CYS A 8 6.18 -11.06 -3.19
CA CYS A 8 5.74 -11.08 -1.80
C CYS A 8 5.31 -12.50 -1.39
N GLN A 9 5.96 -13.07 -0.39
CA GLN A 9 5.50 -14.32 0.23
C GLN A 9 4.16 -14.08 0.94
N THR A 10 3.14 -14.88 0.61
CA THR A 10 1.81 -14.87 1.25
C THR A 10 1.73 -15.80 2.46
N THR A 11 2.85 -16.20 3.05
CA THR A 11 2.85 -16.99 4.29
C THR A 11 2.20 -16.18 5.41
N GLN A 12 0.98 -16.58 5.80
CA GLN A 12 0.34 -16.10 7.02
C GLN A 12 1.13 -16.64 8.21
N ASN A 13 1.64 -15.77 9.08
CA ASN A 13 2.10 -16.23 10.38
C ASN A 13 0.86 -16.52 11.25
N GLU A 14 0.91 -17.54 12.11
CA GLU A 14 -0.21 -17.90 13.02
C GLU A 14 -0.66 -16.75 13.95
N ASN A 15 0.16 -15.70 14.10
CA ASN A 15 -0.13 -14.50 14.88
C ASN A 15 -0.67 -13.31 14.06
N ASP A 16 -0.82 -13.45 12.74
CA ASP A 16 -1.33 -12.35 11.90
C ASP A 16 -2.85 -12.26 12.04
N ARG A 17 -3.32 -11.19 12.69
CA ARG A 17 -4.76 -10.87 12.73
C ARG A 17 -5.27 -10.66 11.30
N ALA A 18 -6.11 -11.57 10.82
CA ALA A 18 -6.76 -11.45 9.52
C ALA A 18 -8.09 -10.70 9.63
N THR A 19 -8.43 -9.92 8.61
CA THR A 19 -9.76 -9.32 8.43
C THR A 19 -10.27 -9.65 7.03
N ALA A 20 -11.52 -10.06 6.94
CA ALA A 20 -12.17 -10.32 5.65
C ALA A 20 -12.71 -9.01 5.06
N ILE A 21 -12.47 -8.80 3.77
CA ILE A 21 -13.07 -7.71 3.00
C ILE A 21 -13.82 -8.30 1.80
N THR A 22 -14.90 -7.64 1.38
CA THR A 22 -15.58 -7.94 0.12
C THR A 22 -15.23 -6.87 -0.90
N VAL A 23 -14.80 -7.28 -2.08
CA VAL A 23 -14.41 -6.36 -3.16
C VAL A 23 -15.16 -6.73 -4.43
N THR A 24 -15.69 -5.74 -5.12
CA THR A 24 -16.24 -5.90 -6.48
C THR A 24 -15.14 -5.59 -7.48
N ILE A 25 -14.87 -6.51 -8.41
CA ILE A 25 -13.85 -6.32 -9.45
C ILE A 25 -14.47 -6.50 -10.85
N PRO A 26 -13.96 -5.80 -11.88
CA PRO A 26 -14.36 -6.06 -13.25
C PRO A 26 -14.12 -7.51 -13.66
N VAL A 27 -15.04 -8.07 -14.44
CA VAL A 27 -14.96 -9.48 -14.89
C VAL A 27 -13.67 -9.74 -15.66
N ASP A 28 -13.28 -8.82 -16.55
CA ASP A 28 -12.05 -8.95 -17.34
C ASP A 28 -10.79 -9.00 -16.46
N LEU A 29 -10.79 -8.25 -15.35
CA LEU A 29 -9.68 -8.25 -14.40
C LEU A 29 -9.60 -9.59 -13.66
N LEU A 30 -10.74 -10.17 -13.26
CA LEU A 30 -10.78 -11.50 -12.64
C LEU A 30 -10.21 -12.57 -13.58
N GLU A 31 -10.56 -12.51 -14.86
CA GLU A 31 -10.06 -13.45 -15.87
C GLU A 31 -8.55 -13.32 -16.09
N GLN A 32 -8.02 -12.08 -16.10
CA GLN A 32 -6.57 -11.86 -16.16
C GLN A 32 -5.86 -12.41 -14.91
N LEU A 33 -6.41 -12.18 -13.72
CA LEU A 33 -5.87 -12.69 -12.45
C LEU A 33 -5.84 -14.22 -12.44
N ARG A 34 -6.88 -14.89 -12.93
CA ARG A 34 -6.92 -16.37 -13.03
C ARG A 34 -5.83 -16.91 -13.94
N LYS A 35 -5.63 -16.29 -15.11
CA LYS A 35 -4.56 -16.67 -16.05
C LYS A 35 -3.18 -16.49 -15.41
N ALA A 36 -2.95 -15.35 -14.76
CA ALA A 36 -1.68 -15.07 -14.07
C ALA A 36 -1.42 -16.06 -12.93
N ALA A 37 -2.44 -16.36 -12.11
CA ALA A 37 -2.33 -17.30 -11.00
C ALA A 37 -1.99 -18.73 -11.47
N ALA A 38 -2.58 -19.16 -12.60
CA ALA A 38 -2.25 -20.44 -13.21
C ALA A 38 -0.78 -20.53 -13.68
N LEU A 39 -0.20 -19.43 -14.17
CA LEU A 39 1.21 -19.38 -14.57
C LEU A 39 2.15 -19.47 -13.36
N GLU A 40 1.77 -18.85 -12.24
CA GLU A 40 2.52 -18.86 -10.98
C GLU A 40 2.30 -20.12 -10.14
N GLY A 41 1.30 -20.95 -10.48
CA GLY A 41 0.94 -22.14 -9.70
C GLY A 41 0.30 -21.80 -8.35
N THR A 42 -0.43 -20.70 -8.27
CA THR A 42 -1.15 -20.24 -7.06
C THR A 42 -2.63 -19.97 -7.37
N ASP A 43 -3.43 -19.64 -6.37
CA ASP A 43 -4.81 -19.21 -6.56
C ASP A 43 -4.89 -17.69 -6.78
N TYR A 44 -5.94 -17.23 -7.45
CA TYR A 44 -6.08 -15.82 -7.82
C TYR A 44 -6.28 -14.89 -6.61
N GLN A 45 -6.75 -15.39 -5.47
CA GLN A 45 -6.98 -14.59 -4.26
C GLN A 45 -5.64 -14.32 -3.56
N SER A 46 -4.80 -15.34 -3.44
CA SER A 46 -3.42 -15.23 -2.97
C SER A 46 -2.61 -14.28 -3.86
N LEU A 47 -2.74 -14.40 -5.19
CA LEU A 47 -2.07 -13.51 -6.12
C LEU A 47 -2.56 -12.05 -6.00
N LEU A 48 -3.87 -11.85 -5.82
CA LEU A 48 -4.45 -10.52 -5.58
C LEU A 48 -3.90 -9.86 -4.30
N ILE A 49 -3.81 -10.62 -3.21
CA ILE A 49 -3.20 -10.15 -1.95
C ILE A 49 -1.72 -9.81 -2.16
N CYS A 50 -1.00 -10.62 -2.93
CA CYS A 50 0.40 -10.39 -3.27
C CYS A 50 0.59 -9.05 -4.00
N TYR A 51 -0.23 -8.78 -5.03
CA TYR A 51 -0.21 -7.51 -5.74
C TYR A 51 -0.57 -6.32 -4.84
N ALA A 52 -1.55 -6.49 -3.94
CA ALA A 52 -1.90 -5.45 -2.99
C ALA A 52 -0.72 -5.12 -2.04
N ARG A 53 -0.02 -6.16 -1.54
CA ARG A 53 1.19 -5.98 -0.71
C ARG A 53 2.30 -5.27 -1.48
N GLN A 54 2.59 -5.72 -2.71
CA GLN A 54 3.63 -5.11 -3.54
C GLN A 54 3.31 -3.64 -3.84
N GLY A 55 2.07 -3.35 -4.26
CA GLY A 55 1.62 -1.97 -4.51
C GLY A 55 1.73 -1.07 -3.28
N LEU A 56 1.47 -1.60 -2.07
CA LEU A 56 1.67 -0.87 -0.81
C LEU A 56 3.15 -0.63 -0.48
N ILE A 57 4.02 -1.61 -0.74
CA ILE A 57 5.48 -1.47 -0.57
C ILE A 57 6.01 -0.39 -1.52
N ASP A 58 5.63 -0.46 -2.79
CA ASP A 58 6.04 0.48 -3.83
C ASP A 58 5.50 1.89 -3.53
N SER A 59 4.28 1.99 -3.01
CA SER A 59 3.68 3.25 -2.54
C SER A 59 4.18 3.69 -1.16
N GLY A 60 4.96 2.86 -0.47
CA GLY A 60 5.36 3.07 0.92
C GLY A 60 6.16 4.34 1.13
N ALA A 61 6.98 4.75 0.15
CA ALA A 61 7.70 6.02 0.21
C ALA A 61 6.76 7.24 0.22
N GLN A 62 5.67 7.19 -0.55
CA GLN A 62 4.66 8.26 -0.59
C GLN A 62 3.80 8.26 0.68
N LEU A 63 3.38 7.08 1.14
CA LEU A 63 2.62 6.92 2.38
C LEU A 63 3.40 7.43 3.60
N LYS A 64 4.68 7.07 3.72
CA LYS A 64 5.55 7.54 4.81
C LYS A 64 5.74 9.06 4.79
N ARG A 65 5.87 9.66 3.60
CA ARG A 65 5.96 11.12 3.46
C ARG A 65 4.68 11.81 3.90
N GLY A 66 3.51 11.34 3.45
CA GLY A 66 2.22 11.90 3.89
C GLY A 66 2.01 11.78 5.41
N GLN A 67 2.30 10.61 5.98
CA GLN A 67 2.22 10.38 7.43
C GLN A 67 3.20 11.26 8.22
N PHE A 68 4.41 11.48 7.70
CA PHE A 68 5.37 12.39 8.31
C PHE A 68 4.86 13.83 8.31
N VAL A 69 4.30 14.30 7.19
CA VAL A 69 3.75 15.66 7.06
C VAL A 69 2.65 15.90 8.08
N GLU A 70 1.66 15.00 8.14
CA GLU A 70 0.54 15.14 9.08
C GLU A 70 1.05 15.14 10.53
N ARG A 71 1.96 14.22 10.87
CA ARG A 71 2.50 14.14 12.23
C ARG A 71 3.36 15.36 12.59
N ALA A 72 4.12 15.89 11.64
CA ALA A 72 4.91 17.09 11.86
C ALA A 72 4.02 18.34 11.97
N ARG A 73 2.95 18.46 11.17
CA ARG A 73 1.92 19.50 11.32
C ARG A 73 1.30 19.45 12.72
N GLU A 74 0.82 18.28 13.16
CA GLU A 74 0.23 18.10 14.50
C GLU A 74 1.18 18.53 15.63
N VAL A 75 2.47 18.19 15.52
CA VAL A 75 3.48 18.56 16.53
C VAL A 75 3.69 20.08 16.55
N LEU A 76 3.80 20.72 15.39
CA LEU A 76 4.02 22.16 15.28
C LEU A 76 2.81 22.95 15.80
N GLU A 77 1.59 22.52 15.46
CA GLU A 77 0.35 23.12 15.99
C GLU A 77 0.28 23.01 17.52
N LYS A 78 0.62 21.84 18.09
CA LYS A 78 0.67 21.64 19.55
C LYS A 78 1.68 22.54 20.26
N HIS A 79 2.73 22.98 19.56
CA HIS A 79 3.73 23.90 20.10
C HIS A 79 3.40 25.37 19.80
N GLY A 80 2.21 25.67 19.27
CA GLY A 80 1.74 27.03 19.04
C GLY A 80 2.34 27.70 17.79
N VAL A 81 2.90 26.93 16.87
CA VAL A 81 3.35 27.46 15.58
C VAL A 81 2.11 27.85 14.77
N GLN A 82 2.12 29.07 14.23
CA GLN A 82 0.97 29.58 13.47
C GLN A 82 0.78 28.78 12.17
N ALA A 83 -0.48 28.51 11.82
CA ALA A 83 -0.83 27.67 10.67
C ALA A 83 -0.27 28.21 9.34
N ASP A 84 -0.21 29.52 9.15
CA ASP A 84 0.38 30.15 7.97
C ASP A 84 1.88 29.87 7.84
N VAL A 85 2.61 29.81 8.95
CA VAL A 85 4.03 29.44 8.99
C VAL A 85 4.21 27.96 8.65
N ILE A 86 3.34 27.10 9.21
CA ILE A 86 3.35 25.66 8.93
C ILE A 86 3.12 25.41 7.43
N GLU A 87 2.10 26.02 6.84
CA GLU A 87 1.80 25.93 5.40
C GLU A 87 2.96 26.44 4.53
N LYS A 88 3.61 27.54 4.94
CA LYS A 88 4.75 28.11 4.23
C LYS A 88 6.01 27.23 4.29
N VAL A 89 6.17 26.46 5.36
CA VAL A 89 7.24 25.46 5.48
C VAL A 89 6.93 24.28 4.57
N PHE A 90 5.75 23.66 4.70
CA PHE A 90 5.42 22.44 3.94
C PHE A 90 5.29 22.67 2.42
N SER A 91 4.82 23.84 1.99
CA SER A 91 4.80 24.22 0.57
C SER A 91 6.19 24.22 -0.10
N LYS A 92 7.29 24.30 0.67
CA LYS A 92 8.67 24.21 0.16
C LYS A 92 9.27 22.80 0.17
N PHE A 93 8.65 21.84 0.84
CA PHE A 93 9.17 20.48 0.99
C PHE A 93 8.34 19.43 0.24
N LEU A 94 7.11 19.77 -0.17
CA LEU A 94 6.16 18.85 -0.81
C LEU A 94 5.95 19.09 -2.31
N TYR A 95 6.60 20.12 -2.86
CA TYR A 95 6.72 20.45 -4.28
C TYR A 95 8.19 20.73 -4.61
#